data_AF-A0A7I4E9V9-F1
#
_entry.id   AF-A0A7I4E9V9-F1
#
_cell.length_a   1.000
_cell.length_b   1.000
_cell.length_c   1.000
_cell.angle_alpha   90.00
_cell.angle_beta   90.00
_cell.angle_gamma   90.00
#
_symmetry.space_group_name_H-M   'P 1'
#
loop_
_entity.id
_entity.type
_entity.pdbx_description
1 polymer ?
#
loop_
_entity_poly.entity_id
_entity_poly.type
_entity_poly.pdbx_seq_one_letter_code
_entity_poly.pdbx_strand_id
1 'polypeptide(L)'
;MQGSHVHCERVTALTGSTASHSPRAFAGDVSRNYSLSEDFRRISILRTIFRSIADFLEFPGINVGDKNIEQDRSRNLDNPSEDDIEVPEKFIDTSVAEYISSADNEEDQAEGSGDDAVGTPHLLMPGDTPYTCKSGNYIDDCWWCDPNWQVRRQALANCVIGFGQNATGGKNGKLYVVTSNKDDIKKPEAGTLRFGVTRSEPLWIIFNGSMTIRLAGELVMTSDKTIDGRGAEIHLVGSSQITIEEISNVIIHGIHIHDIISSGPHHILTAPSQHSLRAKTTGDAIQIKQSRHVWVDHCFLSKAADGLVDGTKNSTFITVSNCYFEKHNKVMLFGAAPEDDFDRNMQVIVAFNRFGPGLTQRMPRCRYGNCHVANNFYTDGWGLYAIGGSEDPTILSQANRFIAPDATDRKEVTKRLDDDGSTFGGWQKWDWMSIGDSFASGAFFVGSGVQNASSAVDDRARSFVPRHASWAPSMTEDAGPLS
;
A
#
# COMPACT_ATOMS: atom_id res chain seq x y z
N MET A 1 -5.72 -32.07 -78.65
CA MET A 1 -7.19 -31.97 -78.75
C MET A 1 -7.68 -31.44 -77.41
N GLN A 2 -7.87 -30.12 -77.31
CA GLN A 2 -9.19 -29.42 -77.28
C GLN A 2 -10.06 -29.89 -76.09
N GLY A 3 -10.66 -29.07 -75.24
CA GLY A 3 -10.94 -27.62 -75.18
C GLY A 3 -11.98 -27.45 -74.05
N SER A 4 -11.84 -26.46 -73.15
CA SER A 4 -12.52 -25.15 -73.17
C SER A 4 -14.03 -25.15 -72.86
N HIS A 5 -14.37 -24.46 -71.75
CA HIS A 5 -15.47 -23.53 -71.48
C HIS A 5 -16.84 -23.66 -72.19
N VAL A 6 -17.91 -23.47 -71.41
CA VAL A 6 -19.06 -22.66 -71.83
C VAL A 6 -19.41 -21.64 -70.74
N HIS A 7 -19.59 -20.40 -71.21
CA HIS A 7 -20.02 -19.17 -70.55
C HIS A 7 -21.19 -18.63 -71.40
N CYS A 8 -22.19 -17.98 -70.77
CA CYS A 8 -23.04 -16.88 -71.29
C CYS A 8 -24.30 -16.78 -70.42
N GLU A 9 -24.49 -15.71 -69.63
CA GLU A 9 -24.99 -14.34 -69.98
C GLU A 9 -26.53 -14.27 -69.93
N ARG A 10 -27.11 -13.54 -68.97
CA ARG A 10 -27.38 -12.06 -68.91
C ARG A 10 -28.37 -11.59 -69.97
N VAL A 11 -29.42 -10.88 -69.54
CA VAL A 11 -29.77 -9.49 -69.94
C VAL A 11 -30.71 -8.92 -68.85
N THR A 12 -30.34 -7.89 -68.05
CA THR A 12 -30.48 -6.41 -68.24
C THR A 12 -31.96 -5.93 -68.25
N ALA A 13 -32.39 -4.77 -67.74
CA ALA A 13 -31.74 -3.48 -67.53
C ALA A 13 -32.70 -2.51 -66.75
N LEU A 14 -32.17 -1.67 -65.83
CA LEU A 14 -32.08 -0.19 -65.93
C LEU A 14 -33.34 0.56 -65.46
N THR A 15 -33.30 1.72 -64.80
CA THR A 15 -32.41 2.90 -64.75
C THR A 15 -32.50 3.52 -63.32
N GLY A 16 -31.66 4.40 -62.77
CA GLY A 16 -30.49 5.16 -63.22
C GLY A 16 -30.27 6.31 -62.20
N SER A 17 -29.03 6.51 -61.72
CA SER A 17 -28.24 7.75 -61.89
C SER A 17 -28.42 8.85 -60.81
N THR A 18 -27.43 9.55 -60.26
CA THR A 18 -25.95 9.51 -60.18
C THR A 18 -25.49 10.54 -59.10
N ALA A 19 -24.32 10.28 -58.45
CA ALA A 19 -23.17 11.17 -58.12
C ALA A 19 -23.40 12.68 -57.80
N SER A 20 -22.66 13.42 -56.96
CA SER A 20 -21.49 13.26 -56.08
C SER A 20 -21.09 14.67 -55.56
N HIS A 21 -20.14 14.74 -54.61
CA HIS A 21 -19.25 15.87 -54.23
C HIS A 21 -19.73 16.94 -53.19
N SER A 22 -18.98 17.01 -52.07
CA SER A 22 -18.74 18.18 -51.18
C SER A 22 -17.85 19.25 -51.88
N PRO A 23 -17.64 20.53 -51.43
CA PRO A 23 -17.46 20.99 -50.02
C PRO A 23 -17.82 22.47 -49.64
N ARG A 24 -17.55 22.82 -48.36
CA ARG A 24 -17.25 24.15 -47.72
C ARG A 24 -18.35 25.21 -47.43
N ALA A 25 -18.52 25.44 -46.11
CA ALA A 25 -18.65 26.68 -45.30
C ALA A 25 -19.23 27.99 -45.87
N PHE A 26 -20.17 28.62 -45.13
CA PHE A 26 -20.21 30.06 -44.85
C PHE A 26 -21.02 30.39 -43.58
N ALA A 27 -20.63 31.49 -42.94
CA ALA A 27 -21.02 31.98 -41.62
C ALA A 27 -22.39 32.68 -41.53
N GLY A 28 -22.88 32.87 -40.30
CA GLY A 28 -24.07 33.68 -39.97
C GLY A 28 -24.25 33.86 -38.45
N ASP A 29 -23.65 34.92 -37.95
CA ASP A 29 -23.65 35.48 -36.59
C ASP A 29 -25.00 36.10 -36.18
N VAL A 30 -25.46 35.94 -34.92
CA VAL A 30 -26.04 37.03 -34.09
C VAL A 30 -25.93 36.70 -32.58
N SER A 31 -25.08 37.47 -31.91
CA SER A 31 -24.99 37.81 -30.47
C SER A 31 -26.26 37.78 -29.59
N ARG A 32 -26.11 37.41 -28.29
CA ARG A 32 -26.55 38.20 -27.10
C ARG A 32 -26.16 37.57 -25.75
N ASN A 33 -25.28 38.29 -25.06
CA ASN A 33 -25.18 38.62 -23.63
C ASN A 33 -25.30 37.54 -22.53
N TYR A 34 -24.19 37.44 -21.78
CA TYR A 34 -24.06 36.99 -20.40
C TYR A 34 -25.00 37.72 -19.42
N SER A 35 -25.58 36.98 -18.48
CA SER A 35 -25.99 37.45 -17.16
C SER A 35 -26.08 36.29 -16.18
N LEU A 36 -25.46 36.49 -15.01
CA LEU A 36 -25.44 35.65 -13.82
C LEU A 36 -26.85 35.29 -13.30
N SER A 37 -27.00 34.05 -12.83
CA SER A 37 -27.72 33.62 -11.61
C SER A 37 -28.44 32.28 -11.83
N GLU A 38 -27.96 31.22 -11.17
CA GLU A 38 -28.80 30.06 -10.83
C GLU A 38 -28.24 29.28 -9.62
N ASP A 39 -27.78 30.01 -8.60
CA ASP A 39 -27.78 29.53 -7.21
C ASP A 39 -29.15 29.89 -6.63
N PHE A 40 -30.17 29.03 -6.71
CA PHE A 40 -31.37 29.06 -5.84
C PHE A 40 -32.37 27.93 -6.15
N ARG A 41 -31.93 26.66 -6.21
CA ARG A 41 -32.86 25.51 -6.16
C ARG A 41 -32.32 24.27 -5.42
N ARG A 42 -31.76 24.42 -4.22
CA ARG A 42 -31.55 23.29 -3.28
C ARG A 42 -31.64 23.69 -1.79
N ILE A 43 -32.73 24.37 -1.40
CA ILE A 43 -33.10 24.52 0.02
C ILE A 43 -34.58 24.18 0.17
N SER A 44 -34.91 22.88 0.29
CA SER A 44 -36.23 22.44 0.79
C SER A 44 -36.27 20.98 1.28
N ILE A 45 -35.13 20.33 1.57
CA ILE A 45 -35.11 18.96 2.13
C ILE A 45 -34.05 18.85 3.25
N LEU A 46 -33.97 19.85 4.14
CA LEU A 46 -33.10 19.83 5.32
C LEU A 46 -33.78 20.46 6.56
N ARG A 47 -35.11 20.35 6.67
CA ARG A 47 -35.87 20.77 7.87
C ARG A 47 -36.72 19.68 8.53
N THR A 48 -36.64 18.43 8.05
CA THR A 48 -37.45 17.32 8.59
C THR A 48 -36.63 16.27 9.36
N ILE A 49 -35.29 16.36 9.38
CA ILE A 49 -34.42 15.38 10.08
C ILE A 49 -33.93 15.88 11.47
N PHE A 50 -34.23 17.13 11.85
CA PHE A 50 -33.85 17.69 13.16
C PHE A 50 -34.97 17.72 14.21
N ARG A 51 -35.87 16.72 14.19
CA ARG A 51 -36.94 16.55 15.20
C ARG A 51 -37.10 15.13 15.76
N SER A 52 -36.11 14.26 15.62
CA SER A 52 -36.21 12.87 16.12
C SER A 52 -34.99 12.38 16.90
N ILE A 53 -34.29 13.27 17.62
CA ILE A 53 -33.25 12.90 18.60
C ILE A 53 -33.41 13.81 19.83
N ALA A 54 -34.57 13.73 20.49
CA ALA A 54 -34.81 14.40 21.78
C ALA A 54 -35.60 13.55 22.79
N ASP A 55 -36.01 12.33 22.44
CA ASP A 55 -36.89 11.50 23.30
C ASP A 55 -36.24 10.16 23.74
N PHE A 56 -34.91 10.06 23.82
CA PHE A 56 -34.26 8.79 24.20
C PHE A 56 -33.15 8.91 25.23
N LEU A 57 -33.28 9.78 26.24
CA LEU A 57 -32.49 9.70 27.47
C LEU A 57 -33.26 10.29 28.67
N GLU A 58 -34.11 9.48 29.31
CA GLU A 58 -34.49 9.66 30.71
C GLU A 58 -34.30 8.32 31.45
N PHE A 59 -33.41 8.29 32.45
CA PHE A 59 -33.70 7.73 33.79
C PHE A 59 -32.75 8.40 34.82
N PRO A 60 -33.18 8.54 36.08
CA PRO A 60 -32.70 9.55 37.02
C PRO A 60 -31.73 9.01 38.09
N GLY A 61 -31.06 9.94 38.77
CA GLY A 61 -30.63 9.76 40.16
C GLY A 61 -29.12 9.90 40.40
N ILE A 62 -28.68 11.07 40.86
CA ILE A 62 -28.24 11.32 42.24
C ILE A 62 -27.74 12.78 42.29
N ASN A 63 -28.13 13.44 43.37
CA ASN A 63 -28.05 14.87 43.60
C ASN A 63 -26.96 15.20 44.63
N VAL A 64 -26.60 16.48 44.63
CA VAL A 64 -26.01 17.30 45.71
C VAL A 64 -24.49 17.44 45.74
N GLY A 65 -24.06 18.68 45.51
CA GLY A 65 -22.75 19.17 45.91
C GLY A 65 -22.45 20.61 45.49
N ASP A 66 -23.37 21.56 45.73
CA ASP A 66 -23.11 23.00 45.63
C ASP A 66 -21.88 23.42 46.44
N LYS A 67 -20.93 24.14 45.83
CA LYS A 67 -20.33 25.36 46.42
C LYS A 67 -19.88 26.34 45.33
N ASN A 68 -20.46 27.53 45.43
CA ASN A 68 -20.11 28.82 44.83
C ASN A 68 -18.60 29.07 44.68
N ILE A 69 -18.21 29.83 43.66
CA ILE A 69 -17.60 31.16 43.80
C ILE A 69 -17.66 31.93 42.46
N GLU A 70 -17.97 33.21 42.62
CA GLU A 70 -18.12 34.35 41.71
C GLU A 70 -17.09 34.44 40.58
N GLN A 71 -17.50 34.76 39.36
CA GLN A 71 -17.47 36.12 38.79
C GLN A 71 -16.16 36.88 39.05
N ASP A 72 -15.33 37.01 38.01
CA ASP A 72 -14.81 38.34 37.72
C ASP A 72 -14.64 38.60 36.22
N ARG A 73 -15.02 39.82 35.83
CA ARG A 73 -15.01 40.34 34.47
C ARG A 73 -13.82 41.29 34.32
N SER A 74 -13.25 41.25 33.12
CA SER A 74 -12.73 42.39 32.35
C SER A 74 -11.28 42.86 32.53
N ARG A 75 -10.67 43.06 31.34
CA ARG A 75 -9.69 44.07 30.87
C ARG A 75 -8.38 43.44 30.42
N ASN A 76 -8.12 43.35 29.10
CA ASN A 76 -7.66 44.37 28.15
C ASN A 76 -6.14 44.65 28.24
N LEU A 77 -5.53 44.63 27.04
CA LEU A 77 -4.25 45.26 26.63
C LEU A 77 -2.96 44.49 26.95
N ASP A 78 -2.30 43.91 25.93
CA ASP A 78 -1.23 44.56 25.15
C ASP A 78 -0.41 43.55 24.32
N ASN A 79 -0.13 43.91 23.06
CA ASN A 79 0.91 43.34 22.19
C ASN A 79 2.26 43.96 22.57
N PRO A 80 3.35 43.19 22.49
CA PRO A 80 4.53 43.62 21.72
C PRO A 80 5.04 42.48 20.82
N SER A 81 5.13 42.69 19.50
CA SER A 81 6.29 43.18 18.74
C SER A 81 7.34 42.10 18.45
N GLU A 82 7.68 42.05 17.16
CA GLU A 82 8.72 41.27 16.51
C GLU A 82 10.07 41.47 17.22
N ASP A 83 10.81 40.37 17.39
CA ASP A 83 12.27 40.40 17.55
C ASP A 83 12.85 39.21 16.78
N ASP A 84 13.80 39.55 15.91
CA ASP A 84 14.61 38.67 15.08
C ASP A 84 15.36 37.63 15.92
N ILE A 85 15.29 36.36 15.52
CA ILE A 85 16.20 35.32 16.01
C ILE A 85 16.93 34.76 14.79
N GLU A 86 18.13 35.31 14.54
CA GLU A 86 19.17 34.68 13.74
C GLU A 86 19.51 33.30 14.34
N VAL A 87 19.34 32.24 13.55
CA VAL A 87 19.81 30.90 13.89
C VAL A 87 21.18 30.72 13.24
N PRO A 88 22.27 30.50 14.00
CA PRO A 88 23.59 30.33 13.39
C PRO A 88 23.71 28.94 12.75
N GLU A 89 24.07 28.91 11.47
CA GLU A 89 24.58 27.73 10.78
C GLU A 89 25.82 27.22 11.51
N LYS A 90 25.74 26.00 12.07
CA LYS A 90 26.92 25.28 12.54
C LYS A 90 27.05 23.99 11.76
N PHE A 91 27.90 24.07 10.74
CA PHE A 91 28.52 22.96 10.04
C PHE A 91 29.14 21.99 11.06
N ILE A 92 28.81 20.70 10.94
CA ILE A 92 29.59 19.62 11.52
C ILE A 92 30.20 18.85 10.34
N ASP A 93 31.51 19.02 10.25
CA ASP A 93 32.45 18.30 9.39
C ASP A 93 32.48 16.82 9.77
N THR A 94 32.04 15.96 8.85
CA THR A 94 32.17 14.50 8.97
C THR A 94 33.50 14.05 8.37
N SER A 95 34.53 13.98 9.21
CA SER A 95 35.80 13.33 8.90
C SER A 95 35.97 12.07 9.77
N VAL A 96 35.38 10.95 9.34
CA VAL A 96 35.86 9.62 9.72
C VAL A 96 35.67 8.67 8.53
N ALA A 97 36.50 8.81 7.52
CA ALA A 97 36.67 7.84 6.44
C ALA A 97 38.16 7.83 6.03
N GLU A 98 38.99 7.15 6.81
CA GLU A 98 40.34 6.77 6.41
C GLU A 98 40.60 5.31 6.84
N TYR A 99 41.44 4.63 6.05
CA TYR A 99 41.69 3.18 5.93
C TYR A 99 40.65 2.48 5.03
N ILE A 100 40.91 2.16 3.75
CA ILE A 100 42.12 1.58 3.13
C ILE A 100 42.26 2.09 1.69
N SER A 101 43.43 2.63 1.36
CA SER A 101 43.92 2.85 -0.01
C SER A 101 44.74 1.64 -0.46
N SER A 102 44.56 1.15 -1.69
CA SER A 102 45.61 1.03 -2.72
C SER A 102 45.28 -0.01 -3.79
N ALA A 103 45.68 0.33 -5.02
CA ALA A 103 45.81 -0.48 -6.25
C ALA A 103 44.54 -0.63 -7.11
N ASP A 104 44.54 -0.34 -8.41
CA ASP A 104 45.53 0.24 -9.33
C ASP A 104 44.76 0.82 -10.54
N ASN A 105 45.38 1.81 -11.18
CA ASN A 105 44.97 2.37 -12.48
C ASN A 105 45.33 1.40 -13.60
N GLU A 106 44.47 1.27 -14.62
CA GLU A 106 44.93 1.14 -16.01
C GLU A 106 43.82 1.60 -16.96
N GLU A 107 44.16 2.65 -17.74
CA GLU A 107 43.42 3.13 -18.90
C GLU A 107 43.64 2.14 -20.06
N ASP A 108 42.62 1.91 -20.88
CA ASP A 108 42.86 1.74 -22.32
C ASP A 108 41.63 2.11 -23.16
N GLN A 109 41.92 2.87 -24.22
CA GLN A 109 40.98 3.37 -25.23
C GLN A 109 40.77 2.34 -26.35
N ALA A 110 39.55 2.25 -26.88
CA ALA A 110 39.34 1.91 -28.30
C ALA A 110 37.97 2.38 -28.81
N GLU A 111 38.00 3.07 -29.96
CA GLU A 111 36.87 3.63 -30.72
C GLU A 111 36.08 2.57 -31.53
N GLY A 112 34.82 2.86 -31.90
CA GLY A 112 34.28 2.44 -33.22
C GLY A 112 32.82 1.95 -33.34
N SER A 113 31.97 2.84 -33.89
CA SER A 113 30.78 2.66 -34.77
C SER A 113 29.47 1.94 -34.34
N GLY A 114 28.37 2.70 -34.36
CA GLY A 114 27.32 2.58 -35.40
C GLY A 114 26.07 1.73 -35.15
N ASP A 115 24.98 2.43 -34.78
CA ASP A 115 23.55 2.28 -35.15
C ASP A 115 22.65 1.10 -34.70
N ASP A 116 21.44 1.54 -34.33
CA ASP A 116 20.10 0.92 -34.33
C ASP A 116 19.53 0.13 -33.14
N ALA A 117 18.29 0.52 -32.83
CA ALA A 117 17.46 0.21 -31.67
C ALA A 117 16.86 -1.21 -31.67
N VAL A 118 16.55 -1.69 -30.46
CA VAL A 118 15.30 -2.37 -30.00
C VAL A 118 15.64 -3.24 -28.78
N GLY A 119 14.84 -3.11 -27.72
CA GLY A 119 15.10 -3.67 -26.39
C GLY A 119 15.30 -5.19 -26.35
N THR A 120 16.24 -5.60 -25.52
CA THR A 120 16.41 -6.98 -25.02
C THR A 120 16.82 -6.94 -23.55
N PRO A 121 16.40 -7.94 -22.75
CA PRO A 121 16.62 -7.96 -21.31
C PRO A 121 18.10 -8.20 -20.99
N HIS A 122 18.61 -7.47 -20.00
CA HIS A 122 20.01 -7.52 -19.59
C HIS A 122 20.40 -8.95 -19.17
N LEU A 123 21.12 -9.64 -20.04
CA LEU A 123 21.85 -10.87 -19.71
C LEU A 123 23.02 -10.49 -18.79
N LEU A 124 23.15 -11.26 -17.72
CA LEU A 124 24.24 -11.18 -16.73
C LEU A 124 25.59 -11.35 -17.44
N MET A 125 26.54 -10.47 -17.13
CA MET A 125 27.93 -10.58 -17.59
C MET A 125 28.60 -11.86 -17.03
N PRO A 126 29.38 -12.62 -17.82
CA PRO A 126 30.09 -13.79 -17.33
C PRO A 126 31.38 -13.38 -16.62
N GLY A 127 31.41 -13.48 -15.29
CA GLY A 127 32.62 -13.21 -14.50
C GLY A 127 32.42 -13.19 -12.99
N ASP A 128 31.25 -12.79 -12.51
CA ASP A 128 30.87 -12.90 -11.11
C ASP A 128 30.00 -14.14 -10.94
N THR A 129 30.46 -15.14 -10.18
CA THR A 129 29.56 -16.20 -9.73
C THR A 129 28.46 -15.55 -8.90
N PRO A 130 27.17 -15.62 -9.31
CA PRO A 130 26.10 -15.10 -8.48
C PRO A 130 26.06 -15.97 -7.24
N TYR A 131 26.27 -15.38 -6.06
CA TYR A 131 25.89 -16.00 -4.81
C TYR A 131 24.37 -16.12 -4.83
N THR A 132 23.85 -17.17 -5.46
CA THR A 132 22.42 -17.44 -5.45
C THR A 132 22.08 -17.92 -4.05
N CYS A 133 21.45 -17.10 -3.22
CA CYS A 133 20.50 -17.68 -2.27
C CYS A 133 19.50 -18.41 -3.14
N LYS A 134 19.39 -19.71 -2.94
CA LYS A 134 18.42 -20.54 -3.66
C LYS A 134 17.26 -20.83 -2.73
N SER A 135 16.78 -19.80 -2.02
CA SER A 135 15.64 -19.95 -1.11
C SER A 135 14.35 -20.18 -1.91
N GLY A 136 14.30 -19.65 -3.14
CA GLY A 136 13.12 -19.64 -3.98
C GLY A 136 12.25 -18.40 -3.76
N ASN A 137 12.57 -17.59 -2.75
CA ASN A 137 11.99 -16.28 -2.50
C ASN A 137 12.69 -15.24 -3.38
N TYR A 138 12.00 -14.77 -4.42
CA TYR A 138 12.56 -13.87 -5.42
C TYR A 138 13.00 -12.51 -4.87
N ILE A 139 12.37 -12.05 -3.79
CA ILE A 139 12.72 -10.78 -3.15
C ILE A 139 14.07 -10.95 -2.44
N ASP A 140 14.17 -11.94 -1.56
CA ASP A 140 15.35 -12.12 -0.72
C ASP A 140 16.53 -12.63 -1.53
N ASP A 141 16.29 -13.52 -2.50
CA ASP A 141 17.30 -13.99 -3.44
C ASP A 141 17.91 -12.83 -4.28
N CYS A 142 17.21 -11.68 -4.40
CA CYS A 142 17.67 -10.51 -5.14
C CYS A 142 18.62 -9.60 -4.35
N TRP A 143 18.42 -9.41 -3.04
CA TRP A 143 19.23 -8.47 -2.25
C TRP A 143 19.99 -9.11 -1.08
N TRP A 144 19.43 -10.13 -0.43
CA TRP A 144 19.99 -10.65 0.82
C TRP A 144 21.36 -11.28 0.60
N CYS A 145 21.53 -11.95 -0.53
CA CYS A 145 22.73 -12.67 -0.89
C CYS A 145 23.92 -11.77 -1.20
N ASP A 146 23.69 -10.47 -1.31
CA ASP A 146 24.74 -9.50 -1.45
C ASP A 146 25.51 -9.37 -0.11
N PRO A 147 26.76 -9.85 -0.01
CA PRO A 147 27.55 -9.68 1.21
C PRO A 147 27.79 -8.20 1.53
N ASN A 148 27.61 -7.31 0.54
CA ASN A 148 27.78 -5.88 0.64
C ASN A 148 26.44 -5.12 0.80
N TRP A 149 25.34 -5.79 1.15
CA TRP A 149 24.03 -5.13 1.29
C TRP A 149 24.09 -3.92 2.25
N GLN A 150 24.96 -3.97 3.25
CA GLN A 150 25.15 -2.91 4.24
C GLN A 150 25.65 -1.60 3.63
N VAL A 151 26.56 -1.68 2.65
CA VAL A 151 27.06 -0.51 1.91
C VAL A 151 26.22 -0.21 0.66
N ARG A 152 25.37 -1.15 0.24
CA ARG A 152 24.44 -1.02 -0.90
C ARG A 152 22.97 -1.04 -0.46
N ARG A 153 22.63 -0.47 0.70
CA ARG A 153 21.28 -0.55 1.30
C ARG A 153 20.14 -0.25 0.32
N GLN A 154 20.31 0.78 -0.51
CA GLN A 154 19.31 1.24 -1.46
C GLN A 154 19.08 0.26 -2.63
N ALA A 155 19.95 -0.74 -2.83
CA ALA A 155 19.76 -1.78 -3.84
C ALA A 155 18.51 -2.65 -3.56
N LEU A 156 18.07 -2.73 -2.30
CA LEU A 156 16.82 -3.38 -1.90
C LEU A 156 15.62 -2.91 -2.75
N ALA A 157 15.56 -1.62 -3.09
CA ALA A 157 14.48 -1.04 -3.87
C ALA A 157 14.41 -1.52 -5.34
N ASN A 158 15.35 -2.37 -5.79
CA ASN A 158 15.29 -3.05 -7.09
C ASN A 158 14.62 -4.43 -7.02
N CYS A 159 14.31 -4.93 -5.82
CA CYS A 159 13.87 -6.31 -5.60
C CYS A 159 12.36 -6.44 -5.37
N VAL A 160 11.61 -5.35 -5.51
CA VAL A 160 10.16 -5.35 -5.33
C VAL A 160 9.49 -6.13 -6.45
N ILE A 161 8.54 -6.98 -6.10
CA ILE A 161 7.73 -7.74 -7.05
C ILE A 161 6.27 -7.27 -7.05
N GLY A 162 5.51 -7.83 -7.98
CA GLY A 162 4.08 -7.67 -8.22
C GLY A 162 3.70 -6.23 -8.55
N PHE A 163 2.51 -5.84 -8.10
CA PHE A 163 1.96 -4.53 -8.46
C PHE A 163 2.74 -3.36 -7.86
N GLY A 164 3.41 -3.55 -6.72
CA GLY A 164 4.26 -2.56 -6.09
C GLY A 164 5.66 -2.42 -6.69
N GLN A 165 6.01 -3.13 -7.78
CA GLN A 165 7.38 -3.18 -8.32
C GLN A 165 8.07 -1.82 -8.59
N ASN A 166 7.28 -0.75 -8.74
CA ASN A 166 7.78 0.61 -8.95
C ASN A 166 7.97 1.41 -7.63
N ALA A 167 7.74 0.81 -6.47
CA ALA A 167 8.04 1.41 -5.17
C ALA A 167 9.56 1.43 -4.97
N THR A 168 10.17 2.58 -5.28
CA THR A 168 11.59 2.85 -5.08
C THR A 168 11.91 3.52 -3.73
N GLY A 169 10.88 4.01 -3.03
CA GLY A 169 11.02 4.66 -1.74
C GLY A 169 11.94 5.87 -1.79
N GLY A 170 12.85 5.96 -0.82
CA GLY A 170 13.87 7.02 -0.74
C GLY A 170 15.14 6.76 -1.56
N LYS A 171 15.12 5.85 -2.53
CA LYS A 171 16.29 5.53 -3.37
C LYS A 171 16.81 6.79 -4.07
N ASN A 172 18.14 6.91 -4.20
CA ASN A 172 18.86 8.10 -4.67
C ASN A 172 18.77 9.32 -3.73
N GLY A 173 17.97 9.23 -2.66
CA GLY A 173 17.95 10.18 -1.56
C GLY A 173 19.13 9.99 -0.61
N LYS A 174 19.29 10.94 0.31
CA LYS A 174 20.32 10.85 1.36
C LYS A 174 19.94 9.78 2.37
N LEU A 175 20.96 9.15 2.96
CA LEU A 175 20.77 8.37 4.19
C LEU A 175 20.42 9.35 5.32
N TYR A 176 19.35 9.05 6.04
CA TYR A 176 18.97 9.75 7.27
C TYR A 176 19.06 8.77 8.44
N VAL A 177 19.88 9.10 9.44
CA VAL A 177 20.08 8.22 10.59
C VAL A 177 19.23 8.68 11.77
N VAL A 178 18.31 7.83 12.19
CA VAL A 178 17.57 7.99 13.45
C VAL A 178 18.50 7.63 14.61
N THR A 179 18.71 8.61 15.49
CA THR A 179 19.59 8.53 16.66
C THR A 179 18.83 8.69 17.98
N SER A 180 17.54 9.04 17.91
CA SER A 180 16.69 9.30 19.06
C SER A 180 15.35 8.60 18.90
N ASN A 181 14.89 7.95 19.97
CA ASN A 181 13.59 7.30 20.04
C ASN A 181 12.46 8.21 20.54
N LYS A 182 12.74 9.51 20.73
CA LYS A 182 11.73 10.50 21.11
C LYS A 182 10.78 10.75 19.94
N ASP A 183 9.54 11.10 20.28
CA ASP A 183 8.52 11.51 19.32
C ASP A 183 7.79 12.76 19.81
N ASP A 184 7.99 13.89 19.13
CA ASP A 184 7.24 15.13 19.33
C ASP A 184 6.37 15.39 18.11
N ILE A 185 5.05 15.28 18.28
CA ILE A 185 4.07 15.39 17.19
C ILE A 185 4.02 16.78 16.54
N LYS A 186 4.51 17.83 17.19
CA LYS A 186 4.50 19.21 16.67
C LYS A 186 5.89 19.62 16.20
N LYS A 187 6.92 19.42 17.02
CA LYS A 187 8.27 19.93 16.77
C LYS A 187 9.28 18.77 16.83
N PRO A 188 9.21 17.82 15.89
CA PRO A 188 10.16 16.72 15.87
C PRO A 188 11.59 17.25 15.67
N GLU A 189 12.51 16.78 16.49
CA GLU A 189 13.93 17.15 16.43
C GLU A 189 14.66 16.33 15.35
N ALA A 190 15.71 16.89 14.75
CA ALA A 190 16.61 16.11 13.90
C ALA A 190 17.19 14.91 14.69
N GLY A 191 17.33 13.77 14.02
CA GLY A 191 17.65 12.49 14.65
C GLY A 191 16.43 11.67 15.09
N THR A 192 15.21 12.19 15.03
CA THR A 192 13.98 11.42 15.30
C THR A 192 13.35 10.85 14.02
N LEU A 193 12.63 9.73 14.14
CA LEU A 193 11.92 9.13 13.01
C LEU A 193 10.92 10.11 12.37
N ARG A 194 10.11 10.80 13.19
CA ARG A 194 9.10 11.76 12.70
C ARG A 194 9.71 12.89 11.89
N PHE A 195 10.88 13.40 12.30
CA PHE A 195 11.56 14.41 11.51
C PHE A 195 11.89 13.87 10.11
N GLY A 196 12.49 12.68 10.02
CA GLY A 196 12.86 12.05 8.75
C GLY A 196 11.67 11.80 7.81
N VAL A 197 10.61 11.16 8.32
CA VAL A 197 9.46 10.77 7.47
C VAL A 197 8.61 11.96 6.99
N THR A 198 8.74 13.13 7.63
CA THR A 198 8.01 14.36 7.25
C THR A 198 8.82 15.29 6.34
N ARG A 199 10.04 14.92 5.92
CA ARG A 199 10.85 15.75 5.01
C ARG A 199 10.33 15.72 3.57
N SER A 200 10.50 16.80 2.82
CA SER A 200 10.03 16.88 1.42
C SER A 200 10.90 16.06 0.47
N GLU A 201 12.20 16.00 0.71
CA GLU A 201 13.16 15.32 -0.13
C GLU A 201 13.12 13.79 0.04
N PRO A 202 13.54 13.02 -0.98
CA PRO A 202 13.68 11.58 -0.84
C PRO A 202 14.67 11.21 0.27
N LEU A 203 14.28 10.33 1.18
CA LEU A 203 15.14 9.88 2.29
C LEU A 203 15.08 8.37 2.48
N TRP A 204 16.27 7.78 2.60
CA TRP A 204 16.45 6.40 3.05
C TRP A 204 16.80 6.41 4.54
N ILE A 205 15.79 6.16 5.37
CA ILE A 205 15.83 6.30 6.82
C ILE A 205 16.33 5.00 7.44
N ILE A 206 17.45 5.07 8.15
CA ILE A 206 18.07 3.97 8.89
C ILE A 206 18.19 4.32 10.37
N PHE A 207 18.65 3.37 11.19
CA PHE A 207 18.73 3.52 12.63
C PHE A 207 20.17 3.27 13.11
N ASN A 208 20.62 4.06 14.09
CA ASN A 208 21.96 3.92 14.68
C ASN A 208 22.07 2.76 15.69
N GLY A 209 21.00 2.01 15.90
CA GLY A 209 20.92 0.89 16.83
C GLY A 209 19.48 0.53 17.15
N SER A 210 19.30 -0.60 17.84
CA SER A 210 17.99 -1.08 18.27
C SER A 210 17.30 -0.06 19.17
N MET A 211 16.00 0.16 18.94
CA MET A 211 15.21 1.10 19.73
C MET A 211 13.73 0.79 19.71
N THR A 212 13.07 1.10 20.83
CA THR A 212 11.61 1.20 20.90
C THR A 212 11.21 2.66 20.82
N ILE A 213 10.49 3.02 19.76
CA ILE A 213 9.90 4.34 19.53
C ILE A 213 8.44 4.25 19.94
N ARG A 214 8.08 4.99 20.99
CA ARG A 214 6.69 5.13 21.41
C ARG A 214 6.08 6.33 20.70
N LEU A 215 5.18 6.08 19.73
CA LEU A 215 4.49 7.14 19.02
C LEU A 215 3.63 7.95 20.00
N ALA A 216 3.76 9.27 19.92
CA ALA A 216 2.95 10.22 20.69
C ALA A 216 1.66 10.60 19.95
N GLY A 217 1.54 10.23 18.67
CA GLY A 217 0.36 10.42 17.83
C GLY A 217 0.61 9.92 16.41
N GLU A 218 -0.37 10.10 15.52
CA GLU A 218 -0.33 9.62 14.12
C GLU A 218 0.99 9.99 13.44
N LEU A 219 1.69 9.00 12.88
CA LEU A 219 2.93 9.20 12.13
C LEU A 219 2.60 9.33 10.65
N VAL A 220 2.32 10.57 10.21
CA VAL A 220 2.09 10.89 8.81
C VAL A 220 3.44 10.98 8.08
N MET A 221 3.48 10.36 6.89
CA MET A 221 4.66 10.36 6.02
C MET A 221 4.44 11.27 4.81
N THR A 222 5.54 11.71 4.19
CA THR A 222 5.54 12.29 2.84
C THR A 222 6.02 11.26 1.81
N SER A 223 5.91 11.57 0.51
CA SER A 223 6.40 10.71 -0.58
C SER A 223 7.91 10.44 -0.51
N ASP A 224 8.35 9.43 -1.26
CA ASP A 224 9.75 9.10 -1.51
C ASP A 224 10.53 8.78 -0.21
N LYS A 225 9.95 7.90 0.60
CA LYS A 225 10.52 7.47 1.88
C LYS A 225 10.76 5.98 1.90
N THR A 226 11.91 5.60 2.44
CA THR A 226 12.17 4.24 2.90
C THR A 226 12.42 4.28 4.39
N ILE A 227 11.69 3.49 5.18
CA ILE A 227 12.08 3.11 6.55
C ILE A 227 12.77 1.75 6.43
N ASP A 228 14.05 1.67 6.78
CA ASP A 228 14.89 0.48 6.67
C ASP A 228 15.46 0.12 8.04
N GLY A 229 14.85 -0.88 8.70
CA GLY A 229 15.26 -1.37 10.01
C GLY A 229 16.48 -2.30 10.01
N ARG A 230 17.01 -2.72 8.86
CA ARG A 230 18.08 -3.74 8.81
C ARG A 230 19.31 -3.33 9.62
N GLY A 231 19.79 -4.27 10.44
CA GLY A 231 20.93 -4.09 11.35
C GLY A 231 20.55 -3.54 12.72
N ALA A 232 19.26 -3.36 13.01
CA ALA A 232 18.75 -2.93 14.31
C ALA A 232 17.35 -3.51 14.58
N GLU A 233 17.05 -3.80 15.84
CA GLU A 233 15.71 -4.22 16.25
C GLU A 233 14.86 -2.97 16.56
N ILE A 234 13.95 -2.62 15.65
CA ILE A 234 13.16 -1.38 15.72
C ILE A 234 11.71 -1.71 16.04
N HIS A 235 11.23 -1.24 17.19
CA HIS A 235 9.85 -1.38 17.60
C HIS A 235 9.12 -0.04 17.53
N LEU A 236 8.05 0.03 16.74
CA LEU A 236 7.07 1.10 16.78
C LEU A 236 5.87 0.65 17.59
N VAL A 237 5.61 1.36 18.68
CA VAL A 237 4.55 1.01 19.65
C VAL A 237 3.79 2.25 20.12
N GLY A 238 2.67 2.05 20.79
CA GLY A 238 1.99 3.10 21.53
C GLY A 238 0.92 3.81 20.71
N SER A 239 0.85 5.13 20.84
CA SER A 239 -0.31 5.90 20.41
C SER A 239 -0.27 6.20 18.92
N SER A 240 -1.25 5.65 18.20
CA SER A 240 -1.56 5.85 16.78
C SER A 240 -0.74 5.03 15.77
N GLN A 241 -1.11 5.21 14.51
CA GLN A 241 -0.70 4.44 13.34
C GLN A 241 0.33 5.16 12.47
N ILE A 242 0.96 4.41 11.55
CA ILE A 242 1.61 4.99 10.37
C ILE A 242 0.53 5.33 9.33
N THR A 243 0.55 6.54 8.80
CA THR A 243 -0.38 6.99 7.76
C THR A 243 0.36 7.40 6.50
N ILE A 244 0.08 6.68 5.41
CA ILE A 244 0.48 6.95 4.03
C ILE A 244 -0.78 7.46 3.32
N GLU A 245 -0.98 8.77 3.32
CA GLU A 245 -2.19 9.40 2.79
C GLU A 245 -1.85 10.39 1.67
N GLU A 246 -2.48 10.22 0.50
CA GLU A 246 -2.31 11.09 -0.66
C GLU A 246 -0.86 11.25 -1.15
N ILE A 247 -0.03 10.22 -0.92
CA ILE A 247 1.39 10.19 -1.29
C ILE A 247 1.70 9.00 -2.19
N SER A 248 2.94 8.95 -2.67
CA SER A 248 3.41 7.86 -3.52
C SER A 248 4.82 7.45 -3.12
N ASN A 249 5.22 6.25 -3.52
CA ASN A 249 6.60 5.80 -3.49
C ASN A 249 7.15 5.66 -2.05
N VAL A 250 6.59 4.71 -1.30
CA VAL A 250 6.96 4.45 0.11
C VAL A 250 7.37 2.99 0.30
N ILE A 251 8.46 2.76 1.03
CA ILE A 251 8.91 1.44 1.47
C ILE A 251 8.96 1.43 3.00
N ILE A 252 8.33 0.44 3.63
CA ILE A 252 8.48 0.15 5.06
C ILE A 252 9.08 -1.25 5.16
N HIS A 253 10.30 -1.34 5.65
CA HIS A 253 11.09 -2.57 5.63
C HIS A 253 11.76 -2.87 6.96
N GLY A 254 11.63 -4.10 7.45
CA GLY A 254 12.48 -4.62 8.53
C GLY A 254 12.16 -4.08 9.93
N ILE A 255 10.91 -3.76 10.25
CA ILE A 255 10.54 -3.19 11.56
C ILE A 255 9.39 -3.95 12.25
N HIS A 256 9.33 -3.87 13.58
CA HIS A 256 8.24 -4.38 14.40
C HIS A 256 7.21 -3.28 14.65
N ILE A 257 5.93 -3.53 14.37
CA ILE A 257 4.83 -2.61 14.63
C ILE A 257 3.77 -3.34 15.44
N HIS A 258 3.59 -2.95 16.70
CA HIS A 258 2.67 -3.67 17.59
C HIS A 258 2.20 -2.83 18.78
N ASP A 259 1.16 -3.33 19.47
CA ASP A 259 0.54 -2.65 20.61
C ASP A 259 0.14 -1.20 20.26
N ILE A 260 -0.41 -1.05 19.06
CA ILE A 260 -0.89 0.22 18.53
C ILE A 260 -2.28 0.49 19.09
N ILE A 261 -2.48 1.70 19.62
CA ILE A 261 -3.77 2.16 20.14
C ILE A 261 -4.29 3.36 19.35
N SER A 262 -5.61 3.44 19.18
CA SER A 262 -6.29 4.61 18.63
C SER A 262 -5.94 5.89 19.39
N SER A 263 -5.71 6.99 18.69
CA SER A 263 -5.28 8.25 19.31
C SER A 263 -5.78 9.48 18.55
N GLY A 264 -5.77 10.65 19.20
CA GLY A 264 -6.25 11.91 18.64
C GLY A 264 -7.69 12.29 19.04
N PRO A 265 -8.21 13.41 18.52
CA PRO A 265 -7.61 14.25 17.48
C PRO A 265 -6.36 14.99 17.96
N HIS A 266 -5.45 15.30 17.04
CA HIS A 266 -4.18 15.97 17.34
C HIS A 266 -3.84 17.03 16.30
N HIS A 267 -3.23 18.15 16.73
CA HIS A 267 -2.49 19.02 15.82
C HIS A 267 -1.08 18.47 15.65
N ILE A 268 -0.76 17.94 14.48
CA ILE A 268 0.52 17.31 14.19
C ILE A 268 1.21 17.95 12.99
N LEU A 269 2.53 17.81 12.92
CA LEU A 269 3.32 18.09 11.73
C LEU A 269 3.00 17.04 10.65
N THR A 270 2.58 17.48 9.46
CA THR A 270 2.23 16.61 8.33
C THR A 270 3.23 16.71 7.17
N ALA A 271 3.94 17.83 7.04
CA ALA A 271 5.03 18.05 6.09
C ALA A 271 5.97 19.15 6.64
N PRO A 272 7.07 19.52 5.98
CA PRO A 272 7.99 20.53 6.50
C PRO A 272 7.25 21.85 6.78
N SER A 273 7.27 22.28 8.04
CA SER A 273 6.59 23.50 8.52
C SER A 273 5.06 23.51 8.33
N GLN A 274 4.44 22.38 8.00
CA GLN A 274 3.00 22.25 7.83
C GLN A 274 2.40 21.47 8.99
N HIS A 275 1.42 22.08 9.66
CA HIS A 275 0.66 21.44 10.72
C HIS A 275 -0.79 21.32 10.33
N SER A 276 -1.43 20.22 10.70
CA SER A 276 -2.85 20.02 10.45
C SER A 276 -3.51 19.40 11.67
N LEU A 277 -4.77 19.78 11.93
CA LEU A 277 -5.62 19.07 12.86
C LEU A 277 -6.05 17.76 12.20
N ARG A 278 -5.65 16.65 12.80
CA ARG A 278 -6.00 15.30 12.37
C ARG A 278 -7.10 14.76 13.26
N ALA A 279 -8.05 14.05 12.66
CA ALA A 279 -9.09 13.36 13.39
C ALA A 279 -8.50 12.24 14.27
N LYS A 280 -9.33 11.69 15.15
CA LYS A 280 -8.96 10.49 15.89
C LYS A 280 -8.73 9.33 14.92
N THR A 281 -7.61 8.64 15.06
CA THR A 281 -7.25 7.48 14.24
C THR A 281 -8.00 6.23 14.68
N THR A 282 -8.19 5.29 13.76
CA THR A 282 -8.72 3.94 14.05
C THR A 282 -7.74 3.13 14.91
N GLY A 283 -6.43 3.38 14.74
CA GLY A 283 -5.38 2.65 15.43
C GLY A 283 -4.96 1.39 14.68
N ASP A 284 -4.90 1.48 13.35
CA ASP A 284 -4.28 0.47 12.51
C ASP A 284 -2.76 0.43 12.73
N ALA A 285 -2.04 -0.61 12.33
CA ALA A 285 -0.57 -0.52 12.32
C ALA A 285 -0.07 0.36 11.16
N ILE A 286 -0.54 0.09 9.94
CA ILE A 286 -0.24 0.86 8.72
C ILE A 286 -1.55 1.13 7.97
N GLN A 287 -1.83 2.41 7.73
CA GLN A 287 -2.93 2.85 6.88
C GLN A 287 -2.39 3.48 5.60
N ILE A 288 -2.83 2.95 4.46
CA ILE A 288 -2.57 3.42 3.11
C ILE A 288 -3.88 3.96 2.54
N LYS A 289 -3.94 5.25 2.26
CA LYS A 289 -5.16 5.93 1.80
C LYS A 289 -4.85 6.79 0.59
N GLN A 290 -5.60 6.63 -0.50
CA GLN A 290 -5.40 7.38 -1.75
C GLN A 290 -3.94 7.46 -2.20
N SER A 291 -3.19 6.38 -2.00
CA SER A 291 -1.74 6.34 -2.21
C SER A 291 -1.34 5.23 -3.16
N ARG A 292 -0.15 5.35 -3.77
CA ARG A 292 0.32 4.37 -4.76
C ARG A 292 1.81 4.06 -4.68
N HIS A 293 2.20 2.90 -5.22
CA HIS A 293 3.59 2.41 -5.17
C HIS A 293 4.09 2.31 -3.74
N VAL A 294 3.47 1.40 -2.99
CA VAL A 294 3.77 1.16 -1.58
C VAL A 294 4.25 -0.27 -1.40
N TRP A 295 5.34 -0.44 -0.65
CA TRP A 295 5.89 -1.74 -0.32
C TRP A 295 6.04 -1.89 1.19
N VAL A 296 5.37 -2.88 1.77
CA VAL A 296 5.52 -3.28 3.17
C VAL A 296 6.23 -4.63 3.15
N ASP A 297 7.44 -4.69 3.68
CA ASP A 297 8.34 -5.82 3.52
C ASP A 297 9.04 -6.20 4.83
N HIS A 298 9.24 -7.49 5.10
CA HIS A 298 9.98 -7.93 6.30
C HIS A 298 9.54 -7.25 7.61
N CYS A 299 8.25 -6.98 7.75
CA CYS A 299 7.71 -6.35 8.95
C CYS A 299 7.09 -7.39 9.88
N PHE A 300 7.17 -7.16 11.19
CA PHE A 300 6.42 -7.91 12.18
C PHE A 300 5.22 -7.08 12.61
N LEU A 301 4.01 -7.61 12.45
CA LEU A 301 2.79 -6.88 12.78
C LEU A 301 1.89 -7.69 13.71
N SER A 302 1.51 -7.10 14.85
CA SER A 302 0.60 -7.73 15.81
C SER A 302 -0.14 -6.73 16.69
N LYS A 303 -1.27 -7.13 17.29
CA LYS A 303 -1.92 -6.39 18.40
C LYS A 303 -2.13 -4.87 18.15
N ALA A 304 -2.56 -4.47 16.95
CA ALA A 304 -3.11 -3.13 16.74
C ALA A 304 -4.56 -3.03 17.26
N ALA A 305 -5.07 -1.81 17.41
CA ALA A 305 -6.42 -1.58 17.92
C ALA A 305 -7.52 -1.91 16.92
N ASP A 306 -7.30 -1.65 15.63
CA ASP A 306 -8.23 -2.06 14.56
C ASP A 306 -7.63 -3.08 13.60
N GLY A 307 -6.97 -2.67 12.51
CA GLY A 307 -6.30 -3.52 11.51
C GLY A 307 -4.77 -3.46 11.54
N LEU A 308 -4.09 -4.34 10.80
CA LEU A 308 -2.62 -4.26 10.66
C LEU A 308 -2.21 -3.50 9.40
N VAL A 309 -2.71 -3.88 8.22
CA VAL A 309 -2.39 -3.18 6.96
C VAL A 309 -3.66 -2.91 6.16
N ASP A 310 -4.04 -1.64 6.08
CA ASP A 310 -5.29 -1.23 5.44
C ASP A 310 -5.03 -0.31 4.24
N GLY A 311 -5.36 -0.79 3.03
CA GLY A 311 -5.31 -0.03 1.77
C GLY A 311 -6.69 0.38 1.31
N THR A 312 -6.97 1.68 1.24
CA THR A 312 -8.34 2.20 1.01
C THR A 312 -8.34 3.45 0.13
N LYS A 313 -9.53 3.93 -0.27
CA LYS A 313 -9.74 5.21 -0.97
C LYS A 313 -8.90 5.35 -2.25
N ASN A 314 -9.04 4.42 -3.18
CA ASN A 314 -8.32 4.34 -4.45
C ASN A 314 -6.80 4.13 -4.30
N SER A 315 -6.36 3.51 -3.21
CA SER A 315 -4.97 3.08 -3.09
C SER A 315 -4.69 1.93 -4.06
N THR A 316 -3.52 1.91 -4.70
CA THR A 316 -3.19 0.90 -5.71
C THR A 316 -1.69 0.70 -5.85
N PHE A 317 -1.25 -0.33 -6.57
CA PHE A 317 0.16 -0.70 -6.70
C PHE A 317 0.82 -0.96 -5.33
N ILE A 318 0.24 -1.88 -4.57
CA ILE A 318 0.69 -2.26 -3.23
C ILE A 318 1.29 -3.66 -3.26
N THR A 319 2.46 -3.83 -2.63
CA THR A 319 3.06 -5.12 -2.34
C THR A 319 3.20 -5.27 -0.83
N VAL A 320 2.68 -6.37 -0.27
CA VAL A 320 2.93 -6.78 1.12
C VAL A 320 3.66 -8.11 1.07
N SER A 321 4.92 -8.13 1.50
CA SER A 321 5.77 -9.31 1.38
C SER A 321 6.64 -9.61 2.58
N ASN A 322 7.05 -10.87 2.72
CA ASN A 322 7.99 -11.31 3.75
C ASN A 322 7.60 -10.88 5.18
N CYS A 323 6.35 -10.52 5.44
CA CYS A 323 5.92 -10.05 6.75
C CYS A 323 5.49 -11.24 7.62
N TYR A 324 5.70 -11.09 8.92
CA TYR A 324 5.20 -12.03 9.92
C TYR A 324 4.05 -11.39 10.71
N PHE A 325 2.89 -12.02 10.64
CA PHE A 325 1.66 -11.56 11.28
C PHE A 325 1.26 -12.52 12.41
N GLU A 326 0.92 -12.01 13.58
CA GLU A 326 0.37 -12.84 14.66
C GLU A 326 -0.59 -12.07 15.58
N LYS A 327 -1.35 -12.82 16.40
CA LYS A 327 -2.14 -12.32 17.54
C LYS A 327 -2.99 -11.10 17.20
N HIS A 328 -3.84 -11.21 16.19
CA HIS A 328 -4.64 -10.09 15.72
C HIS A 328 -5.94 -10.52 15.02
N ASN A 329 -6.99 -9.72 15.14
CA ASN A 329 -8.29 -10.06 14.58
C ASN A 329 -8.41 -9.69 13.09
N LYS A 330 -8.19 -8.43 12.73
CA LYS A 330 -8.44 -7.88 11.39
C LYS A 330 -7.11 -7.64 10.67
N VAL A 331 -6.54 -8.66 10.03
CA VAL A 331 -5.13 -8.58 9.57
C VAL A 331 -4.93 -7.53 8.47
N MET A 332 -5.60 -7.66 7.32
CA MET A 332 -5.44 -6.74 6.19
C MET A 332 -6.75 -6.45 5.48
N LEU A 333 -7.06 -5.18 5.26
CA LEU A 333 -8.23 -4.74 4.48
C LEU A 333 -7.82 -3.97 3.23
N PHE A 334 -8.30 -4.41 2.07
CA PHE A 334 -8.11 -3.74 0.80
C PHE A 334 -9.46 -3.34 0.21
N GLY A 335 -9.77 -2.04 0.30
CA GLY A 335 -11.06 -1.42 0.00
C GLY A 335 -12.01 -1.41 1.20
N ALA A 336 -12.47 -0.22 1.61
CA ALA A 336 -13.12 -0.01 2.92
C ALA A 336 -14.64 -0.18 2.89
N ALA A 337 -15.31 0.41 1.90
CA ALA A 337 -16.76 0.59 1.90
C ALA A 337 -17.39 0.17 0.56
N PRO A 338 -18.64 -0.32 0.56
CA PRO A 338 -19.38 -0.69 -0.66
C PRO A 338 -19.82 0.51 -1.51
N GLU A 339 -19.65 1.74 -1.05
CA GLU A 339 -19.91 2.95 -1.84
C GLU A 339 -18.66 3.44 -2.59
N ASP A 340 -17.48 2.89 -2.28
CA ASP A 340 -16.19 3.30 -2.84
C ASP A 340 -15.85 2.52 -4.13
N ASP A 341 -16.74 2.56 -5.13
CA ASP A 341 -16.60 1.76 -6.37
C ASP A 341 -15.34 2.08 -7.21
N PHE A 342 -14.71 3.25 -6.98
CA PHE A 342 -13.42 3.61 -7.56
C PHE A 342 -12.28 2.66 -7.12
N ASP A 343 -12.45 1.90 -6.02
CA ASP A 343 -11.49 0.88 -5.57
C ASP A 343 -11.36 -0.30 -6.55
N ARG A 344 -12.17 -0.38 -7.62
CA ARG A 344 -11.97 -1.33 -8.74
C ARG A 344 -10.60 -1.24 -9.41
N ASN A 345 -9.95 -0.08 -9.31
CA ASN A 345 -8.61 0.14 -9.85
C ASN A 345 -7.49 -0.31 -8.91
N MET A 346 -7.84 -0.78 -7.71
CA MET A 346 -6.88 -1.27 -6.73
C MET A 346 -6.19 -2.55 -7.24
N GLN A 347 -4.87 -2.59 -7.07
CA GLN A 347 -4.05 -3.75 -7.41
C GLN A 347 -3.09 -4.01 -6.26
N VAL A 348 -3.24 -5.18 -5.63
CA VAL A 348 -2.49 -5.58 -4.44
C VAL A 348 -1.92 -6.97 -4.63
N ILE A 349 -0.67 -7.16 -4.21
CA ILE A 349 -0.09 -8.48 -4.03
C ILE A 349 0.27 -8.72 -2.56
N VAL A 350 -0.04 -9.91 -2.08
CA VAL A 350 0.32 -10.44 -0.77
C VAL A 350 1.17 -11.68 -1.03
N ALA A 351 2.48 -11.60 -0.85
CA ALA A 351 3.39 -12.68 -1.22
C ALA A 351 4.44 -13.03 -0.16
N PHE A 352 4.80 -14.30 -0.02
CA PHE A 352 5.85 -14.75 0.91
C PHE A 352 5.64 -14.35 2.38
N ASN A 353 4.40 -14.02 2.78
CA ASN A 353 4.10 -13.72 4.16
C ASN A 353 3.90 -15.00 4.96
N ARG A 354 4.22 -14.91 6.26
CA ARG A 354 3.91 -15.95 7.22
C ARG A 354 2.79 -15.48 8.13
N PHE A 355 1.65 -16.15 8.03
CA PHE A 355 0.48 -15.94 8.88
C PHE A 355 0.56 -16.90 10.06
N GLY A 356 1.03 -16.37 11.19
CA GLY A 356 1.30 -17.05 12.44
C GLY A 356 0.08 -17.32 13.31
N PRO A 357 0.29 -17.69 14.59
CA PRO A 357 -0.77 -18.05 15.51
C PRO A 357 -1.61 -16.85 15.96
N GLY A 358 -2.85 -17.15 16.35
CA GLY A 358 -3.75 -16.16 16.95
C GLY A 358 -4.31 -15.13 15.96
N LEU A 359 -4.33 -15.45 14.67
CA LEU A 359 -4.98 -14.63 13.65
C LEU A 359 -6.45 -15.04 13.47
N THR A 360 -7.36 -14.07 13.41
CA THR A 360 -8.79 -14.36 13.26
C THR A 360 -9.23 -14.37 11.80
N GLN A 361 -8.94 -13.31 11.03
CA GLN A 361 -9.49 -13.12 9.69
C GLN A 361 -8.75 -12.06 8.86
N ARG A 362 -9.16 -11.94 7.58
CA ARG A 362 -8.70 -10.89 6.63
C ARG A 362 -7.23 -11.04 6.22
N MET A 363 -6.85 -12.19 5.69
CA MET A 363 -5.49 -12.48 5.22
C MET A 363 -5.44 -12.78 3.70
N PRO A 364 -5.87 -11.88 2.80
CA PRO A 364 -6.49 -10.56 3.04
C PRO A 364 -8.03 -10.60 3.03
N ARG A 365 -8.68 -9.46 3.35
CA ARG A 365 -10.06 -9.14 2.92
C ARG A 365 -10.01 -8.09 1.81
N CYS A 366 -10.53 -8.42 0.63
CA CYS A 366 -10.51 -7.54 -0.54
C CYS A 366 -11.93 -7.08 -0.95
N ARG A 367 -12.01 -5.90 -1.54
CA ARG A 367 -13.22 -5.32 -2.12
C ARG A 367 -12.90 -4.70 -3.47
N TYR A 368 -13.72 -4.96 -4.49
CA TYR A 368 -13.60 -4.47 -5.88
C TYR A 368 -12.33 -4.85 -6.65
N GLY A 369 -11.15 -4.41 -6.19
CA GLY A 369 -9.91 -4.50 -6.94
C GLY A 369 -9.35 -5.91 -7.11
N ASN A 370 -8.12 -5.97 -7.62
CA ASN A 370 -7.41 -7.22 -7.86
C ASN A 370 -6.46 -7.52 -6.70
N CYS A 371 -6.58 -8.71 -6.12
CA CYS A 371 -5.72 -9.24 -5.07
C CYS A 371 -5.03 -10.53 -5.53
N HIS A 372 -3.72 -10.48 -5.71
CA HIS A 372 -2.89 -11.67 -5.94
C HIS A 372 -2.30 -12.13 -4.60
N VAL A 373 -2.58 -13.36 -4.20
CA VAL A 373 -2.16 -13.94 -2.92
C VAL A 373 -1.28 -15.14 -3.25
N ALA A 374 0.05 -14.99 -3.12
CA ALA A 374 1.00 -15.94 -3.69
C ALA A 374 2.06 -16.44 -2.70
N ASN A 375 2.29 -17.75 -2.64
CA ASN A 375 3.37 -18.35 -1.84
C ASN A 375 3.41 -17.95 -0.35
N ASN A 376 2.27 -17.61 0.24
CA ASN A 376 2.16 -17.36 1.67
C ASN A 376 2.02 -18.68 2.44
N PHE A 377 2.40 -18.67 3.72
CA PHE A 377 2.22 -19.80 4.61
C PHE A 377 1.28 -19.46 5.77
N TYR A 378 0.14 -20.14 5.84
CA TYR A 378 -0.84 -20.05 6.91
C TYR A 378 -0.64 -21.23 7.86
N THR A 379 -0.01 -20.94 8.99
CA THR A 379 0.69 -21.93 9.83
C THR A 379 -0.20 -22.57 10.89
N ASP A 380 -1.02 -21.78 11.57
CA ASP A 380 -1.71 -22.15 12.82
C ASP A 380 -3.24 -22.05 12.71
N GLY A 381 -3.77 -22.07 11.49
CA GLY A 381 -5.19 -21.87 11.23
C GLY A 381 -5.67 -20.43 11.47
N TRP A 382 -6.99 -20.24 11.40
CA TRP A 382 -7.65 -18.94 11.52
C TRP A 382 -8.85 -19.00 12.45
N GLY A 383 -9.17 -17.87 13.06
CA GLY A 383 -10.32 -17.76 13.96
C GLY A 383 -11.69 -17.79 13.25
N LEU A 384 -11.79 -17.27 12.02
CA LEU A 384 -13.02 -17.25 11.22
C LEU A 384 -12.79 -17.70 9.77
N TYR A 385 -11.91 -17.04 9.03
CA TYR A 385 -11.53 -17.39 7.65
C TYR A 385 -10.12 -16.86 7.34
N ALA A 386 -9.46 -17.37 6.29
CA ALA A 386 -8.19 -16.81 5.83
C ALA A 386 -8.41 -15.69 4.82
N ILE A 387 -8.92 -16.02 3.63
CA ILE A 387 -9.10 -15.09 2.51
C ILE A 387 -10.58 -14.73 2.39
N GLY A 388 -10.91 -13.45 2.24
CA GLY A 388 -12.30 -13.05 2.07
C GLY A 388 -12.49 -11.80 1.24
N GLY A 389 -13.75 -11.44 1.06
CA GLY A 389 -14.10 -10.25 0.29
C GLY A 389 -15.58 -10.07 0.06
N SER A 390 -15.90 -8.90 -0.49
CA SER A 390 -17.24 -8.37 -0.72
C SER A 390 -17.19 -7.49 -1.98
N GLU A 391 -18.32 -7.23 -2.63
CA GLU A 391 -18.41 -6.32 -3.78
C GLU A 391 -17.50 -6.70 -4.96
N ASP A 392 -17.51 -7.97 -5.37
CA ASP A 392 -16.87 -8.46 -6.61
C ASP A 392 -15.35 -8.17 -6.73
N PRO A 393 -14.52 -8.55 -5.74
CA PRO A 393 -13.08 -8.48 -5.89
C PRO A 393 -12.59 -9.67 -6.73
N THR A 394 -11.55 -9.44 -7.53
CA THR A 394 -10.81 -10.53 -8.18
C THR A 394 -9.73 -11.04 -7.22
N ILE A 395 -9.80 -12.32 -6.84
CA ILE A 395 -8.85 -12.96 -5.94
C ILE A 395 -8.17 -14.13 -6.65
N LEU A 396 -6.86 -14.00 -6.84
CA LEU A 396 -6.01 -15.08 -7.34
C LEU A 396 -5.16 -15.62 -6.18
N SER A 397 -5.54 -16.77 -5.62
CA SER A 397 -4.74 -17.54 -4.68
C SER A 397 -3.84 -18.50 -5.45
N GLN A 398 -2.52 -18.38 -5.29
CA GLN A 398 -1.56 -19.17 -6.05
C GLN A 398 -0.43 -19.72 -5.19
N ALA A 399 -0.34 -21.05 -5.16
CA ALA A 399 0.71 -21.79 -4.50
C ALA A 399 0.99 -21.39 -3.04
N ASN A 400 -0.05 -21.04 -2.30
CA ASN A 400 -0.03 -20.87 -0.85
C ASN A 400 -0.12 -22.22 -0.15
N ARG A 401 0.29 -22.26 1.12
CA ARG A 401 0.10 -23.42 1.99
C ARG A 401 -0.83 -23.07 3.15
N PHE A 402 -1.94 -23.80 3.25
CA PHE A 402 -2.95 -23.60 4.28
C PHE A 402 -3.01 -24.78 5.25
N ILE A 403 -2.78 -24.52 6.53
CA ILE A 403 -3.08 -25.46 7.61
C ILE A 403 -4.33 -24.93 8.31
N ALA A 404 -5.46 -25.63 8.17
CA ALA A 404 -6.71 -25.25 8.83
C ALA A 404 -6.62 -25.47 10.36
N PRO A 405 -7.36 -24.66 11.16
CA PRO A 405 -7.49 -24.88 12.60
C PRO A 405 -8.13 -26.24 12.90
N ASP A 406 -7.94 -26.80 14.09
CA ASP A 406 -8.51 -28.11 14.46
C ASP A 406 -10.04 -28.15 14.39
N ALA A 407 -10.70 -27.03 14.69
CA ALA A 407 -12.15 -26.89 14.68
C ALA A 407 -12.77 -27.29 13.33
N THR A 408 -13.82 -28.12 13.38
CA THR A 408 -14.42 -28.75 12.20
C THR A 408 -15.26 -27.79 11.35
N ASP A 409 -15.68 -26.67 11.92
CA ASP A 409 -16.52 -25.65 11.29
C ASP A 409 -15.72 -24.52 10.61
N ARG A 410 -14.39 -24.56 10.69
CA ARG A 410 -13.49 -23.50 10.19
C ARG A 410 -12.44 -24.06 9.24
N LYS A 411 -12.89 -24.90 8.30
CA LYS A 411 -12.03 -25.54 7.28
C LYS A 411 -11.99 -24.79 5.96
N GLU A 412 -13.03 -24.02 5.64
CA GLU A 412 -13.04 -23.22 4.43
C GLU A 412 -12.05 -22.04 4.58
N VAL A 413 -11.12 -21.93 3.63
CA VAL A 413 -10.15 -20.82 3.52
C VAL A 413 -10.88 -19.52 3.20
N THR A 414 -11.90 -19.62 2.36
CA THR A 414 -12.62 -18.50 1.76
C THR A 414 -13.82 -18.03 2.59
N LYS A 415 -14.08 -16.73 2.60
CA LYS A 415 -15.35 -16.18 3.10
C LYS A 415 -15.84 -15.02 2.22
N ARG A 416 -17.00 -15.23 1.60
CA ARG A 416 -17.75 -14.16 0.94
C ARG A 416 -18.55 -13.42 2.00
N LEU A 417 -18.43 -12.10 2.02
CA LEU A 417 -19.17 -11.23 2.93
C LEU A 417 -20.31 -10.56 2.18
N ASP A 418 -21.45 -10.48 2.86
CA ASP A 418 -22.59 -9.67 2.46
C ASP A 418 -22.55 -8.40 3.31
N ASP A 419 -22.21 -7.27 2.67
CA ASP A 419 -22.05 -5.98 3.33
C ASP A 419 -23.12 -4.97 2.84
N ASP A 420 -24.32 -5.47 2.48
CA ASP A 420 -25.45 -4.70 1.96
C ASP A 420 -25.19 -3.93 0.64
N GLY A 421 -24.04 -4.15 0.00
CA GLY A 421 -23.70 -3.53 -1.28
C GLY A 421 -24.33 -4.25 -2.48
N SER A 422 -24.00 -3.77 -3.67
CA SER A 422 -24.54 -4.39 -4.88
C SER A 422 -23.87 -5.74 -5.04
N THR A 423 -24.59 -6.85 -4.81
CA THR A 423 -24.04 -8.21 -4.85
C THR A 423 -23.45 -8.65 -6.22
N PHE A 424 -23.39 -7.75 -7.21
CA PHE A 424 -22.91 -7.95 -8.59
C PHE A 424 -23.52 -9.17 -9.28
N GLY A 425 -24.78 -9.46 -8.96
CA GLY A 425 -25.49 -10.62 -9.49
C GLY A 425 -25.09 -11.95 -8.84
N GLY A 426 -24.55 -11.90 -7.62
CA GLY A 426 -24.20 -13.04 -6.78
C GLY A 426 -22.70 -13.37 -6.79
N TRP A 427 -22.19 -13.85 -5.66
CA TRP A 427 -20.76 -14.17 -5.49
C TRP A 427 -20.25 -15.25 -6.45
N GLN A 428 -21.14 -16.06 -7.04
CA GLN A 428 -20.78 -17.08 -8.03
C GLN A 428 -20.13 -16.49 -9.27
N LYS A 429 -20.34 -15.20 -9.53
CA LYS A 429 -19.71 -14.45 -10.64
C LYS A 429 -18.37 -13.83 -10.27
N TRP A 430 -18.04 -13.73 -8.99
CA TRP A 430 -16.78 -13.13 -8.53
C TRP A 430 -15.62 -14.06 -8.84
N ASP A 431 -14.58 -13.51 -9.43
CA ASP A 431 -13.42 -14.27 -9.92
C ASP A 431 -12.47 -14.64 -8.79
N TRP A 432 -12.75 -15.75 -8.10
CA TRP A 432 -11.96 -16.27 -6.99
C TRP A 432 -11.37 -17.62 -7.37
N MET A 433 -10.06 -17.65 -7.54
CA MET A 433 -9.36 -18.82 -8.07
C MET A 433 -8.24 -19.28 -7.14
N SER A 434 -8.06 -20.59 -7.09
CA SER A 434 -6.98 -21.27 -6.38
C SER A 434 -6.17 -22.09 -7.39
N ILE A 435 -4.87 -21.82 -7.50
CA ILE A 435 -3.97 -22.47 -8.47
C ILE A 435 -2.74 -22.99 -7.73
N GLY A 436 -2.57 -24.31 -7.66
CA GLY A 436 -1.39 -24.94 -7.06
C GLY A 436 -1.26 -24.77 -5.55
N ASP A 437 -2.31 -24.32 -4.86
CA ASP A 437 -2.35 -24.23 -3.40
C ASP A 437 -2.27 -25.64 -2.75
N SER A 438 -1.67 -25.70 -1.56
CA SER A 438 -1.61 -26.90 -0.73
C SER A 438 -2.50 -26.74 0.50
N PHE A 439 -3.37 -27.73 0.75
CA PHE A 439 -4.31 -27.72 1.86
C PHE A 439 -4.02 -28.87 2.83
N ALA A 440 -3.95 -28.55 4.12
CA ALA A 440 -3.74 -29.50 5.21
C ALA A 440 -4.81 -29.33 6.30
N SER A 441 -4.95 -30.35 7.15
CA SER A 441 -5.90 -30.36 8.27
C SER A 441 -7.36 -30.15 7.87
N GLY A 442 -7.72 -30.59 6.66
CA GLY A 442 -9.06 -30.46 6.09
C GLY A 442 -9.36 -29.10 5.45
N ALA A 443 -8.36 -28.21 5.33
CA ALA A 443 -8.53 -26.95 4.62
C ALA A 443 -9.06 -27.17 3.19
N PHE A 444 -9.86 -26.24 2.68
CA PHE A 444 -10.26 -26.22 1.28
C PHE A 444 -10.60 -24.80 0.82
N PHE A 445 -10.51 -24.57 -0.48
CA PHE A 445 -10.87 -23.31 -1.13
C PHE A 445 -12.09 -23.53 -2.01
N VAL A 446 -13.12 -22.70 -1.88
CA VAL A 446 -14.27 -22.69 -2.80
C VAL A 446 -14.01 -21.62 -3.85
N GLY A 447 -13.87 -22.01 -5.11
CA GLY A 447 -13.68 -21.08 -6.24
C GLY A 447 -15.00 -20.58 -6.86
N SER A 448 -14.92 -19.52 -7.65
CA SER A 448 -16.03 -18.94 -8.41
C SER A 448 -15.54 -18.13 -9.62
N GLY A 449 -16.45 -17.70 -10.49
CA GLY A 449 -16.14 -16.86 -11.64
C GLY A 449 -15.66 -17.61 -12.88
N VAL A 450 -15.11 -16.87 -13.85
CA VAL A 450 -14.64 -17.39 -15.14
C VAL A 450 -13.15 -17.70 -15.04
N GLN A 451 -12.78 -18.92 -15.43
CA GLN A 451 -11.42 -19.46 -15.28
C GLN A 451 -10.30 -18.62 -15.96
N ASN A 452 -10.65 -17.71 -16.87
CA ASN A 452 -9.72 -16.84 -17.61
C ASN A 452 -9.54 -15.42 -17.02
N ALA A 453 -10.34 -14.98 -16.05
CA ALA A 453 -10.18 -13.64 -15.49
C ALA A 453 -8.88 -13.51 -14.65
N SER A 454 -8.39 -14.63 -14.12
CA SER A 454 -7.12 -14.72 -13.38
C SER A 454 -5.91 -14.53 -14.26
N SER A 455 -5.95 -14.91 -15.54
CA SER A 455 -4.81 -14.71 -16.44
C SER A 455 -4.53 -13.22 -16.63
N ALA A 456 -5.55 -12.35 -16.55
CA ALA A 456 -5.35 -10.90 -16.59
C ALA A 456 -4.71 -10.33 -15.31
N VAL A 457 -4.92 -10.96 -14.14
CA VAL A 457 -4.25 -10.60 -12.88
C VAL A 457 -2.81 -11.08 -12.90
N ASP A 458 -2.60 -12.34 -13.27
CA ASP A 458 -1.27 -12.96 -13.43
C ASP A 458 -0.44 -12.16 -14.45
N ASP A 459 -1.04 -11.78 -15.59
CA ASP A 459 -0.39 -11.01 -16.63
C ASP A 459 0.10 -9.63 -16.18
N ARG A 460 -0.63 -9.01 -15.25
CA ARG A 460 -0.27 -7.70 -14.70
C ARG A 460 0.68 -7.81 -13.50
N ALA A 461 0.81 -8.99 -12.90
CA ALA A 461 1.70 -9.27 -11.76
C ALA A 461 3.04 -9.93 -12.16
N ARG A 462 3.27 -10.19 -13.46
CA ARG A 462 4.36 -10.95 -14.14
C ARG A 462 5.83 -10.75 -13.71
N SER A 463 6.11 -9.89 -12.75
CA SER A 463 7.44 -9.74 -12.13
C SER A 463 8.05 -11.03 -11.55
N PHE A 464 7.24 -12.06 -11.23
CA PHE A 464 7.74 -13.35 -10.74
C PHE A 464 6.77 -14.50 -11.07
N VAL A 465 7.26 -15.73 -10.95
CA VAL A 465 6.47 -16.96 -11.10
C VAL A 465 6.40 -17.66 -9.73
N PRO A 466 5.22 -17.84 -9.13
CA PRO A 466 5.12 -18.53 -7.84
C PRO A 466 5.73 -19.93 -7.86
N ARG A 467 6.50 -20.26 -6.82
CA ARG A 467 7.06 -21.61 -6.61
C ARG A 467 5.97 -22.57 -6.15
N HIS A 468 6.21 -23.87 -6.20
CA HIS A 468 5.25 -24.86 -5.73
C HIS A 468 4.95 -24.68 -4.23
N ALA A 469 3.69 -24.85 -3.80
CA ALA A 469 3.24 -24.57 -2.43
C ALA A 469 4.00 -25.34 -1.32
N SER A 470 4.66 -26.45 -1.67
CA SER A 470 5.53 -27.18 -0.73
C SER A 470 6.74 -26.36 -0.27
N TRP A 471 7.13 -25.33 -1.01
CA TRP A 471 8.24 -24.42 -0.68
C TRP A 471 7.80 -23.26 0.21
N ALA A 472 6.49 -23.00 0.37
CA ALA A 472 6.01 -21.87 1.16
C ALA A 472 6.58 -21.86 2.61
N PRO A 473 6.72 -23.01 3.31
CA PRO A 473 7.38 -23.02 4.62
C PRO A 473 8.82 -22.50 4.63
N SER A 474 9.66 -22.93 3.67
CA SER A 474 11.07 -22.52 3.63
C SER A 474 11.25 -21.12 3.07
N MET A 475 10.45 -20.70 2.09
CA MET A 475 10.51 -19.34 1.53
C MET A 475 10.04 -18.26 2.52
N THR A 476 9.32 -18.66 3.58
CA THR A 476 8.77 -17.74 4.60
C THR A 476 9.35 -18.01 5.99
N GLU A 477 10.45 -18.78 6.06
CA GLU A 477 11.13 -19.10 7.31
C GLU A 477 11.64 -17.83 8.00
N ASP A 478 12.21 -16.91 7.20
CA ASP A 478 12.76 -15.62 7.62
C ASP A 478 11.76 -14.46 7.53
N ALA A 479 10.45 -14.75 7.46
CA ALA A 479 9.44 -13.70 7.44
C ALA A 479 9.46 -12.87 8.75
N GLY A 480 9.30 -11.56 8.62
CA GLY A 480 9.48 -10.57 9.69
C GLY A 480 10.81 -9.83 9.61
N PRO A 481 11.14 -8.99 10.61
CA PRO A 481 12.37 -8.22 10.63
C PRO A 481 13.62 -9.09 10.72
N LEU A 482 14.70 -8.60 10.12
CA LEU A 482 15.92 -9.36 9.88
C LEU A 482 16.98 -8.91 10.87
N SER A 483 17.37 -9.83 11.75
CA SER A 483 18.30 -9.59 12.86
C SER A 483 19.75 -9.79 12.47
#